data_AF-A0A958NQZ7-F1
#
_entry.id   AF-A0A958NQZ7-F1
#
_cell.length_a   1.000
_cell.length_b   1.000
_cell.length_c   1.000
_cell.angle_alpha   90.00
_cell.angle_beta   90.00
_cell.angle_gamma   90.00
#
_symmetry.space_group_name_H-M   'P 1'
#
loop_
_entity.id
_entity.type
_entity.pdbx_description
1 polymer ?
#
loop_
_entity_poly.entity_id
_entity_poly.type
_entity_poly.pdbx_seq_one_letter_code
_entity_poly.pdbx_strand_id
1 'polypeptide(L)'
;MKYKVVDPLFQLFEHNLFNRSYDDIGAFTREVAEEYLAYLDSTHAHVPFHLRAALLKDLEGEAHEMLIKKMYGCVKPRDYTNAGTVMSVEPTEEFVDVNSQKPKKAPTAK
;
A
#
# COMPACT_ATOMS: atom_id res chain seq x y z
N MET A 1 9.48 -19.52 -8.03
CA MET A 1 9.53 -18.79 -6.74
C MET A 1 8.54 -17.64 -6.84
N LYS A 2 7.51 -17.60 -5.99
CA LYS A 2 6.60 -16.44 -5.94
C LYS A 2 7.38 -15.29 -5.29
N TYR A 3 7.63 -14.20 -6.01
CA TYR A 3 8.21 -12.99 -5.42
C TYR A 3 7.24 -12.49 -4.34
N LYS A 4 7.73 -12.36 -3.11
CA LYS A 4 6.96 -11.70 -2.05
C LYS A 4 6.93 -10.23 -2.41
N VAL A 5 5.73 -9.72 -2.70
CA VAL A 5 5.50 -8.28 -2.82
C VAL A 5 5.74 -7.70 -1.43
N VAL A 6 6.80 -6.91 -1.29
CA VAL A 6 7.13 -6.20 -0.06
C VAL A 6 6.47 -4.83 -0.17
N ASP A 7 5.88 -4.36 0.93
CA ASP A 7 5.21 -3.07 0.98
C ASP A 7 6.16 -1.93 0.50
N PRO A 8 5.75 -1.09 -0.45
CA PRO A 8 6.59 0.02 -0.92
C PRO A 8 6.94 1.02 0.20
N LEU A 9 6.07 1.22 1.18
CA LEU A 9 6.35 2.07 2.35
C LEU A 9 7.50 1.48 3.18
N PHE A 10 7.53 0.16 3.37
CA PHE A 10 8.62 -0.53 4.06
C PHE A 10 9.94 -0.44 3.27
N GLN A 11 9.89 -0.53 1.94
CA GLN A 11 11.08 -0.36 1.10
C GLN A 11 11.67 1.05 1.21
N LEU A 12 10.83 2.08 1.16
CA LEU A 12 11.26 3.47 1.35
C LEU A 12 11.80 3.71 2.75
N PHE A 13 11.17 3.11 3.77
CA PHE A 13 11.65 3.16 5.14
C PHE A 13 13.08 2.59 5.28
N GLU A 14 13.35 1.38 4.78
CA GLU A 14 14.69 0.77 4.86
C GLU A 14 15.73 1.57 4.06
N HIS A 15 15.34 2.10 2.90
CA HIS A 15 16.21 2.96 2.09
C HIS A 15 16.62 4.24 2.86
N ASN A 16 15.66 4.91 3.49
CA ASN A 16 15.94 6.12 4.27
C ASN A 16 16.74 5.80 5.53
N LEU A 17 16.48 4.67 6.18
CA LEU A 17 17.23 4.21 7.35
C LEU A 17 18.72 3.95 7.03
N PHE A 18 19.02 3.49 5.82
CA PHE A 18 20.41 3.26 5.38
C PHE A 18 21.14 4.55 5.01
N ASN A 19 20.42 5.53 4.46
CA ASN A 19 21.02 6.74 3.88
C ASN A 19 21.07 7.93 4.83
N ARG A 20 20.29 7.94 5.92
CA ARG A 20 20.10 9.12 6.76
C ARG A 20 20.14 8.79 8.25
N SER A 21 20.45 9.82 9.04
CA SER A 21 20.28 9.77 10.49
C SER A 21 18.79 9.92 10.86
N TYR A 22 18.38 9.21 11.90
CA TYR A 22 17.04 9.28 12.49
C TYR A 22 17.07 9.99 13.86
N ASP A 23 18.08 10.84 14.11
CA ASP A 23 18.21 11.64 15.34
C ASP A 23 16.95 12.49 15.59
N ASP A 24 16.39 13.07 14.52
CA ASP A 24 15.05 13.66 14.52
C ASP A 24 14.05 12.67 13.93
N ILE A 25 13.42 11.91 14.83
CA ILE A 25 12.42 10.90 14.47
C ILE A 25 11.26 11.51 13.68
N GLY A 26 10.80 12.72 14.06
CA GLY A 26 9.64 13.35 13.43
C GLY A 26 9.96 13.78 12.00
N ALA A 27 11.12 14.38 11.77
CA ALA A 27 11.59 14.72 10.44
C ALA A 27 11.78 13.47 9.56
N PHE A 28 12.37 12.40 10.12
CA PHE A 28 12.58 11.15 9.42
C PHE A 28 11.26 10.50 8.97
N THR A 29 10.28 10.36 9.87
CA THR A 29 9.01 9.69 9.55
C THR A 29 8.17 10.48 8.57
N ARG A 30 8.22 11.82 8.67
CA ARG A 30 7.56 12.73 7.72
C ARG A 30 8.13 12.61 6.32
N GLU A 31 9.45 12.57 6.21
CA GLU A 31 10.10 12.42 4.91
C GLU A 31 9.74 11.09 4.23
N VAL A 32 9.76 9.98 4.96
CA VAL A 32 9.33 8.67 4.45
C VAL A 32 7.88 8.72 3.94
N ALA A 33 6.98 9.39 4.68
CA ALA A 33 5.58 9.55 4.30
C ALA A 33 5.41 10.44 3.05
N GLU A 34 6.17 11.54 2.95
CA GLU A 34 6.17 12.43 1.78
C GLU A 34 6.69 11.71 0.53
N GLU A 35 7.76 10.91 0.65
CA GLU A 35 8.28 10.08 -0.45
C GLU A 35 7.26 9.01 -0.89
N TYR A 36 6.53 8.41 0.05
CA TYR A 36 5.49 7.44 -0.28
C TYR A 36 4.30 8.08 -1.00
N LEU A 37 3.88 9.29 -0.59
CA LEU A 37 2.85 10.04 -1.32
C LEU A 37 3.32 10.42 -2.72
N ALA A 38 4.58 10.84 -2.88
CA ALA A 38 5.16 11.11 -4.20
C ALA A 38 5.23 9.84 -5.06
N TYR A 39 5.52 8.68 -4.46
CA TYR A 39 5.42 7.40 -5.13
C TYR A 39 3.98 7.13 -5.59
N LEU A 40 2.96 7.28 -4.74
CA LEU A 40 1.57 7.11 -5.13
C LEU A 40 1.18 8.02 -6.31
N ASP A 41 1.62 9.28 -6.29
CA ASP A 41 1.39 10.24 -7.37
C ASP A 41 2.06 9.84 -8.69
N SER A 42 3.19 9.13 -8.62
CA SER A 42 3.86 8.58 -9.80
C SER A 42 3.19 7.33 -10.37
N THR A 43 2.30 6.69 -9.58
CA THR A 43 1.50 5.54 -10.03
C THR A 43 0.15 5.98 -10.61
N HIS A 44 -0.64 5.01 -11.10
CA HIS A 44 -2.02 5.28 -11.53
C HIS A 44 -3.01 5.51 -10.37
N ALA A 45 -2.55 5.53 -9.11
CA ALA A 45 -3.38 5.79 -7.95
C ALA A 45 -3.57 7.31 -7.74
N HIS A 46 -4.80 7.80 -7.83
CA HIS A 46 -5.11 9.21 -7.61
C HIS A 46 -5.55 9.45 -6.16
N VAL A 47 -4.72 10.13 -5.36
CA VAL A 47 -5.10 10.56 -4.00
C VAL A 47 -5.81 11.92 -4.04
N PRO A 48 -7.09 12.03 -3.61
CA PRO A 48 -7.80 13.30 -3.55
C PRO A 48 -7.08 14.32 -2.65
N PHE A 49 -6.97 15.57 -3.12
CA PHE A 49 -6.21 16.62 -2.41
C PHE A 49 -6.66 16.83 -0.95
N HIS A 50 -7.96 16.78 -0.68
CA HIS A 50 -8.51 16.96 0.66
C HIS A 50 -8.15 15.83 1.64
N LEU A 51 -7.76 14.65 1.14
CA LEU A 51 -7.34 13.52 1.97
C LEU A 51 -5.83 13.47 2.20
N ARG A 52 -5.04 14.23 1.43
CA ARG A 52 -3.56 14.16 1.50
C ARG A 52 -3.02 14.47 2.88
N ALA A 53 -3.56 15.48 3.55
CA ALA A 53 -3.10 15.87 4.89
C ALA A 53 -3.40 14.79 5.95
N ALA A 54 -4.56 14.14 5.86
CA ALA A 54 -4.91 13.02 6.74
C ALA A 54 -4.03 11.80 6.44
N LEU A 55 -3.89 11.46 5.15
CA LEU A 55 -3.08 10.33 4.71
C LEU A 55 -1.60 10.51 5.08
N LEU A 56 -1.05 11.72 4.94
CA LEU A 56 0.32 12.02 5.35
C LEU A 56 0.52 11.72 6.85
N LYS A 57 -0.41 12.15 7.69
CA LYS A 57 -0.36 11.92 9.13
C LYS A 57 -0.46 10.43 9.49
N ASP A 58 -1.29 9.69 8.78
CA ASP A 58 -1.44 8.24 8.99
C ASP A 58 -0.15 7.51 8.58
N LEU A 59 0.43 7.86 7.43
CA LEU A 59 1.70 7.31 6.94
C LEU A 59 2.88 7.65 7.86
N GLU A 60 2.92 8.88 8.39
CA GLU A 60 3.89 9.29 9.42
C GLU A 60 3.79 8.40 10.66
N GLY A 61 2.57 8.15 11.14
CA GLY A 61 2.31 7.27 12.28
C GLY A 61 2.76 5.84 12.02
N GLU A 62 2.49 5.31 10.83
CA GLU A 62 2.94 4.00 10.42
C GLU A 62 4.47 3.90 10.36
N ALA A 63 5.14 4.86 9.70
CA ALA A 63 6.60 4.93 9.63
C ALA A 63 7.24 5.04 11.03
N HIS A 64 6.62 5.79 11.94
CA HIS A 64 7.05 5.89 13.32
C HIS A 64 6.96 4.54 14.06
N GLU A 65 5.86 3.80 13.90
CA GLU A 65 5.76 2.45 14.45
C GLU A 65 6.80 1.50 13.86
N MET A 66 7.09 1.60 12.56
CA MET A 66 8.13 0.79 11.92
C MET A 66 9.50 1.07 12.53
N LEU A 67 9.83 2.34 12.76
CA LEU A 67 11.07 2.75 13.40
C LEU A 67 11.18 2.20 14.83
N ILE A 68 10.13 2.33 15.63
CA ILE A 68 10.09 1.78 16.99
C ILE A 68 10.32 0.26 16.94
N LYS A 69 9.55 -0.47 16.12
CA LYS A 69 9.68 -1.93 16.00
C LYS A 69 11.11 -2.32 15.62
N LYS A 70 11.75 -1.57 14.72
CA LYS A 70 13.14 -1.76 14.29
C LYS A 70 14.14 -1.52 15.42
N MET A 71 14.00 -0.42 16.15
CA MET A 71 14.89 -0.04 17.26
C MET A 71 14.84 -1.04 18.42
N TYR A 72 13.66 -1.57 18.73
CA TYR A 72 13.48 -2.56 19.81
C TYR A 72 13.68 -4.01 19.37
N GLY A 73 14.03 -4.27 18.09
CA GLY A 73 14.33 -5.60 17.59
C GLY A 73 13.12 -6.53 17.42
N CYS A 74 11.91 -5.98 17.41
CA CYS A 74 10.65 -6.73 17.28
C CYS A 74 10.21 -6.92 15.81
N VAL A 75 11.17 -7.05 14.87
CA VAL A 75 10.89 -7.07 13.43
C VAL A 75 11.02 -8.49 12.89
N LYS A 76 9.89 -9.17 12.61
CA LYS A 76 9.92 -10.31 11.68
C LYS A 76 9.57 -9.78 10.29
N PRO A 77 10.29 -10.17 9.22
CA PRO A 77 9.95 -9.77 7.84
C PRO A 77 8.52 -10.14 7.40
N ARG A 78 7.84 -11.03 8.15
CA ARG A 78 6.43 -11.38 7.93
C ARG A 78 5.45 -10.31 8.40
N ASP A 79 5.86 -9.44 9.32
CA ASP A 79 4.97 -8.41 9.90
C ASP A 79 4.67 -7.28 8.90
N TYR A 80 5.49 -7.17 7.84
CA TYR A 80 5.42 -6.13 6.80
C TYR A 80 4.99 -6.67 5.43
N THR A 81 4.57 -7.95 5.36
CA THR A 81 4.02 -8.51 4.13
C THR A 81 2.53 -8.21 3.92
N ASN A 82 1.85 -7.66 4.92
CA ASN A 82 0.43 -7.27 4.92
C ASN A 82 0.16 -6.22 6.01
N ALA A 83 0.97 -5.16 6.09
CA ALA A 83 0.68 -4.04 6.97
C ALA A 83 -0.33 -3.13 6.24
N GLY A 84 -1.54 -3.04 6.78
CA GLY A 84 -2.64 -2.27 6.18
C GLY A 84 -3.89 -3.12 5.91
N THR A 85 -5.06 -2.50 6.13
CA THR A 85 -6.41 -3.06 5.86
C THR A 85 -6.71 -3.20 4.37
N VAL A 86 -5.70 -3.47 3.54
CA VAL A 86 -5.86 -3.61 2.10
C VAL A 86 -6.18 -5.07 1.82
N MET A 87 -7.48 -5.37 1.78
CA MET A 87 -7.93 -6.65 1.24
C MET A 87 -7.52 -6.72 -0.23
N SER A 88 -6.70 -7.71 -0.58
CA SER A 88 -6.51 -8.07 -1.98
C SER A 88 -7.86 -8.52 -2.51
N VAL A 89 -8.51 -7.66 -3.30
CA VAL A 89 -9.70 -8.04 -4.06
C VAL A 89 -9.19 -8.83 -5.25
N GLU A 90 -9.39 -10.15 -5.21
CA GLU A 90 -9.23 -10.96 -6.41
C GLU A 90 -10.17 -10.40 -7.49
N PRO A 91 -9.70 -10.17 -8.72
CA PRO A 91 -10.58 -9.70 -9.78
C PRO A 91 -11.59 -10.81 -10.06
N THR A 92 -12.79 -10.70 -9.51
CA THR A 92 -13.94 -11.49 -9.94
C THR A 92 -14.27 -11.01 -11.35
N GLU A 93 -14.03 -11.89 -12.34
CA GLU A 93 -14.35 -11.68 -13.76
C GLU A 93 -15.87 -11.67 -14.01
N GLU A 94 -16.62 -10.78 -13.36
CA GLU A 94 -18.02 -10.53 -13.67
C GLU A 94 -18.25 -9.05 -13.93
N PHE A 95 -17.55 -8.52 -14.94
CA PHE A 95 -18.04 -7.35 -15.66
C PHE A 95 -19.18 -7.81 -16.57
N VAL A 96 -20.42 -7.74 -16.06
CA VAL A 96 -21.61 -7.93 -16.89
C VAL A 96 -21.77 -6.66 -17.73
N ASP A 97 -21.41 -6.76 -19.00
CA ASP A 97 -21.60 -5.71 -19.99
C ASP A 97 -23.10 -5.43 -20.16
N VAL A 98 -23.60 -4.32 -19.59
CA VAL A 98 -25.03 -3.96 -19.53
C VAL A 98 -25.62 -3.65 -20.92
N ASN A 99 -24.81 -3.65 -22.00
CA ASN A 99 -25.24 -3.13 -23.30
C ASN A 99 -25.29 -4.15 -24.45
N SER A 100 -25.32 -5.46 -24.19
CA SER A 100 -25.52 -6.47 -25.24
C SER A 100 -26.83 -7.23 -25.08
N GLN A 101 -27.93 -6.62 -25.56
CA GLN A 101 -29.16 -7.35 -25.86
C GLN A 101 -28.96 -8.24 -27.09
N LYS A 102 -29.08 -9.58 -26.96
CA LYS A 102 -29.79 -10.50 -27.88
C LYS A 102 -29.75 -11.99 -27.41
N PRO A 103 -30.61 -12.87 -27.94
CA PRO A 103 -31.66 -13.55 -27.18
C PRO A 103 -31.28 -14.93 -26.63
N LYS A 104 -32.02 -15.34 -25.59
CA LYS A 104 -32.03 -16.68 -24.99
C LYS A 104 -32.20 -17.77 -26.06
N LYS A 105 -31.23 -18.68 -26.18
CA LYS A 105 -31.47 -20.03 -26.71
C LYS A 105 -31.68 -20.97 -25.53
N ALA A 106 -32.83 -21.64 -25.54
CA ALA A 106 -33.21 -22.67 -24.57
C ALA A 106 -32.22 -23.85 -24.61
N PRO A 107 -31.88 -24.48 -23.48
CA PRO A 107 -31.21 -25.77 -23.52
C PRO A 107 -32.19 -26.86 -23.94
N THR A 108 -31.93 -27.43 -25.11
CA THR A 108 -32.40 -28.75 -25.54
C THR A 108 -31.90 -29.84 -24.61
N ALA A 109 -32.77 -30.82 -24.38
CA ALA A 109 -32.74 -31.91 -23.41
C ALA A 109 -31.52 -32.85 -23.42
N LYS A 110 -31.31 -33.52 -22.28
CA LYS A 110 -31.29 -34.99 -22.21
C LYS A 110 -32.03 -35.45 -20.95
#